data_AF-A0A7S0ZF52-F1
#
_entry.id   AF-A0A7S0ZF52-F1
#
_cell.length_a   1.000
_cell.length_b   1.000
_cell.length_c   1.000
_cell.angle_alpha   90.00
_cell.angle_beta   90.00
_cell.angle_gamma   90.00
#
_symmetry.space_group_name_H-M   'P 1'
#
loop_
_entity.id
_entity.type
_entity.pdbx_description
1 polymer ?
#
loop_
_entity_poly.entity_id
_entity_poly.type
_entity_poly.pdbx_seq_one_letter_code
_entity_poly.pdbx_strand_id
1 'polypeptide(L)'
;NRGGIRGLANRGGIRGLAQKVDSEAFDGTNLRETCRSMKYENVNNPQSESDSSQDETGYGRNENHHFSGEKTHHVRQSRGRLLRSDSLPRVSSDDDDVELQGSPENFEESSRVGPWDNLVRPWILRWVPDAPESAAGNVGLLLLYIGLAVALIGISMLLNRAAPEAPEADAAQQPLAAVGASIARGPSGAVAADNPLCSELGVRVLREMSGSNAADSLVAVLLCQGILNPFASGIGGGAFILFVPAENTSDARFFNGRETAPDAATPANYMAPDASVYGGAAVGVPGELKALEELHKLYGKVPWKSLVNLVVPLAENSPVGKMFALRLKQYKDIVLRSSSLRAVFARRKPDSDTDSKADDTKDRIAANTRAKRIDLIAKVEDDYEVLDLGDEVKQPVLAKFLQRVARDGAKALYEGSADELAEEISEANGIMKASDIRKYSADVTTPLF
;
A
#
# COMPACT_ATOMS: atom_id res chain seq x y z
N ASN A 1 17.43 36.36 68.68
CA ASN A 1 18.69 36.07 69.41
C ASN A 1 19.85 36.12 68.42
N ARG A 2 20.94 36.77 68.84
CA ARG A 2 22.21 37.14 68.14
C ARG A 2 22.83 35.97 67.32
N GLY A 3 23.68 36.11 66.30
CA GLY A 3 24.44 37.19 65.63
C GLY A 3 25.05 36.59 64.33
N GLY A 4 25.28 37.33 63.22
CA GLY A 4 26.51 38.05 62.85
C GLY A 4 27.59 37.13 62.23
N ILE A 5 28.37 37.40 61.18
CA ILE A 5 28.72 38.58 60.35
C ILE A 5 29.61 38.07 59.15
N ARG A 6 29.46 38.68 57.94
CA ARG A 6 30.41 38.87 56.77
C ARG A 6 31.07 37.65 56.08
N GLY A 7 31.37 37.63 54.78
CA GLY A 7 31.31 38.59 53.67
C GLY A 7 32.20 38.12 52.48
N LEU A 8 32.06 38.79 51.32
CA LEU A 8 32.83 38.70 50.03
C LEU A 8 32.27 37.69 48.99
N ALA A 9 31.41 38.09 48.04
CA ALA A 9 31.67 38.84 46.80
C ALA A 9 32.23 37.97 45.64
N ASN A 10 31.41 37.68 44.62
CA ASN A 10 31.75 38.09 43.25
C ASN A 10 30.55 38.16 42.31
N ARG A 11 30.60 39.14 41.39
CA ARG A 11 29.62 39.46 40.35
C ARG A 11 29.80 38.58 39.11
N GLY A 12 28.72 38.41 38.35
CA GLY A 12 28.70 37.89 36.97
C GLY A 12 27.55 36.92 36.81
N GLY A 13 26.40 37.28 36.26
CA GLY A 13 26.25 37.74 34.88
C GLY A 13 25.55 36.64 34.11
N ILE A 14 24.22 36.55 34.25
CA ILE A 14 23.37 35.63 33.50
C ILE A 14 23.39 36.11 32.04
N ARG A 15 24.11 35.39 31.19
CA ARG A 15 23.96 35.44 29.74
C ARG A 15 23.63 34.04 29.24
N GLY A 16 22.53 33.97 28.52
CA GLY A 16 22.02 32.75 27.93
C GLY A 16 23.03 32.08 27.01
N LEU A 17 23.15 30.78 27.18
CA LEU A 17 23.61 29.88 26.15
C LEU A 17 22.37 29.25 25.55
N ALA A 18 21.81 29.94 24.55
CA ALA A 18 21.09 29.24 23.50
C ALA A 18 22.12 28.32 22.84
N GLN A 19 22.09 27.03 23.18
CA GLN A 19 22.76 26.02 22.38
C GLN A 19 22.13 26.09 21.00
N LYS A 20 22.89 26.61 20.04
CA LYS A 20 22.71 26.30 18.63
C LYS A 20 22.66 24.78 18.53
N VAL A 21 21.48 24.24 18.28
CA VAL A 21 21.34 22.93 17.67
C VAL A 21 21.86 23.13 16.26
N ASP A 22 23.13 22.79 16.04
CA ASP A 22 23.62 22.62 14.68
C ASP A 22 22.82 21.45 14.10
N SER A 23 22.00 21.78 13.10
CA SER A 23 21.24 20.83 12.32
C SER A 23 22.23 19.97 11.52
N GLU A 24 22.76 18.92 12.12
CA GLU A 24 23.24 17.79 11.34
C GLU A 24 22.05 17.30 10.51
N ALA A 25 22.16 17.45 9.20
CA ALA A 25 21.13 17.04 8.27
C ALA A 25 20.83 15.56 8.51
N PHE A 26 19.55 15.24 8.72
CA PHE A 26 19.06 13.87 8.72
C PHE A 26 19.40 13.27 7.35
N ASP A 27 20.53 12.56 7.28
CA ASP A 27 21.05 11.98 6.04
C ASP A 27 20.56 10.53 5.92
N GLY A 28 19.85 10.24 4.82
CA GLY A 28 19.39 8.90 4.49
C GLY A 28 20.52 7.92 4.14
N THR A 29 21.78 8.36 4.14
CA THR A 29 22.96 7.47 4.04
C THR A 29 23.04 6.44 5.17
N ASN A 30 22.62 6.78 6.40
CA ASN A 30 22.64 5.81 7.50
C ASN A 30 21.63 4.66 7.26
N LEU A 31 20.48 4.92 6.60
CA LEU A 31 19.60 3.83 6.15
C LEU A 31 20.23 2.95 5.08
N ARG A 32 21.08 3.52 4.19
CA ARG A 32 21.85 2.72 3.22
C ARG A 32 22.88 1.84 3.92
N GLU A 33 23.51 2.34 4.97
CA GLU A 33 24.44 1.56 5.79
C GLU A 33 23.70 0.48 6.58
N THR A 34 22.55 0.77 7.19
CA THR A 34 21.65 -0.24 7.79
C THR A 34 21.25 -1.29 6.75
N CYS A 35 20.86 -0.89 5.54
CA CYS A 35 20.53 -1.81 4.44
C CYS A 35 21.72 -2.72 4.08
N ARG A 36 22.95 -2.20 4.12
CA ARG A 36 24.17 -2.99 3.87
C ARG A 36 24.59 -3.85 5.07
N SER A 37 24.31 -3.40 6.29
CA SER A 37 24.73 -4.06 7.53
C SER A 37 23.75 -5.14 8.01
N MET A 38 22.53 -5.18 7.46
CA MET A 38 21.64 -6.33 7.58
C MET A 38 22.25 -7.53 6.83
N LYS A 39 23.25 -8.17 7.46
CA LYS A 39 23.55 -9.57 7.18
C LYS A 39 22.27 -10.33 7.48
N TYR A 40 21.61 -10.84 6.45
CA TYR A 40 20.51 -11.79 6.60
C TYR A 40 21.06 -13.03 7.31
N GLU A 41 20.95 -13.05 8.64
CA GLU A 41 21.24 -14.25 9.40
C GLU A 41 20.28 -15.34 8.95
N ASN A 42 20.88 -16.41 8.45
CA ASN A 42 20.20 -17.61 8.03
C ASN A 42 19.69 -18.28 9.31
N VAL A 43 18.47 -17.96 9.73
CA VAL A 43 17.80 -18.64 10.85
C VAL A 43 17.38 -20.02 10.36
N ASN A 44 18.37 -20.91 10.23
CA ASN A 44 18.27 -22.37 10.14
C ASN A 44 19.69 -22.96 10.04
N ASN A 45 20.50 -22.82 11.09
CA ASN A 45 21.57 -23.79 11.35
C ASN A 45 21.93 -23.81 12.85
N PRO A 46 21.52 -24.81 13.64
CA PRO A 46 21.98 -24.96 15.01
C PRO A 46 23.24 -25.83 15.00
N GLN A 47 24.42 -25.23 14.78
CA GLN A 47 25.67 -25.84 15.23
C GLN A 47 26.60 -24.80 15.86
N SER A 48 26.96 -25.16 17.08
CA SER A 48 27.92 -24.60 18.02
C SER A 48 29.32 -24.42 17.46
N GLU A 49 30.05 -23.42 17.99
CA GLU A 49 31.45 -23.44 18.49
C GLU A 49 31.95 -21.98 18.61
N SER A 50 32.04 -21.41 19.82
CA SER A 50 33.15 -21.42 20.79
C SER A 50 34.27 -20.41 20.48
N ASP A 51 34.44 -19.46 21.41
CA ASP A 51 35.64 -18.72 21.81
C ASP A 51 36.70 -18.31 20.78
N SER A 52 37.00 -17.00 20.72
CA SER A 52 38.20 -16.48 21.41
C SER A 52 38.35 -14.97 21.25
N SER A 53 38.66 -14.34 22.38
CA SER A 53 39.19 -12.98 22.50
C SER A 53 40.54 -12.83 21.81
N GLN A 54 40.77 -11.73 21.09
CA GLN A 54 42.05 -11.01 21.12
C GLN A 54 41.82 -9.51 20.88
N ASP A 55 42.28 -8.72 21.86
CA ASP A 55 42.68 -7.33 21.73
C ASP A 55 43.72 -7.17 20.62
N GLU A 56 43.65 -6.08 19.84
CA GLU A 56 44.85 -5.33 19.47
C GLU A 56 44.54 -3.83 19.30
N THR A 57 45.31 -3.05 20.07
CA THR A 57 45.52 -1.60 19.99
C THR A 57 46.28 -1.20 18.74
N GLY A 58 45.95 -0.06 18.10
CA GLY A 58 46.69 0.40 16.92
C GLY A 58 46.49 1.86 16.52
N TYR A 59 47.24 2.73 17.20
CA TYR A 59 47.66 4.10 16.89
C TYR A 59 47.71 4.55 15.40
N GLY A 60 47.31 5.81 15.11
CA GLY A 60 48.20 6.75 14.38
C GLY A 60 47.73 7.47 13.10
N ARG A 61 47.61 8.80 13.25
CA ARG A 61 48.02 9.92 12.35
C ARG A 61 47.20 10.35 11.13
N ASN A 62 46.65 11.57 11.27
CA ASN A 62 46.86 12.80 10.48
C ASN A 62 47.45 12.73 9.06
N GLU A 63 46.81 13.46 8.13
CA GLU A 63 47.33 14.63 7.38
C GLU A 63 46.18 15.23 6.53
N ASN A 64 45.71 16.46 6.80
CA ASN A 64 46.09 17.75 6.18
C ASN A 64 45.91 17.88 4.66
N HIS A 65 44.93 18.70 4.22
CA HIS A 65 45.02 19.73 3.15
C HIS A 65 43.80 20.66 3.27
N HIS A 66 43.90 21.91 3.75
CA HIS A 66 44.32 23.17 3.09
C HIS A 66 43.42 23.72 1.94
N PHE A 67 42.53 24.64 2.35
CA PHE A 67 42.35 26.04 1.88
C PHE A 67 41.62 26.46 0.58
N SER A 68 40.80 27.51 0.79
CA SER A 68 40.28 28.56 -0.11
C SER A 68 39.02 28.22 -0.93
N GLY A 69 38.06 29.10 -1.13
CA GLY A 69 37.95 30.52 -0.82
C GLY A 69 36.54 31.03 -1.15
N GLU A 70 36.20 32.17 -0.57
CA GLU A 70 34.92 32.88 -0.63
C GLU A 70 34.35 33.11 -2.04
N LYS A 71 33.01 33.23 -2.11
CA LYS A 71 32.37 34.39 -2.75
C LYS A 71 30.94 34.60 -2.22
N THR A 72 30.77 35.76 -1.62
CA THR A 72 29.52 36.37 -1.16
C THR A 72 28.76 36.97 -2.34
N HIS A 73 27.43 36.84 -2.33
CA HIS A 73 26.55 37.79 -3.02
C HIS A 73 25.36 38.15 -2.13
N HIS A 74 25.35 39.41 -1.71
CA HIS A 74 24.20 40.12 -1.17
C HIS A 74 23.19 40.41 -2.28
N VAL A 75 21.92 40.05 -2.08
CA VAL A 75 20.78 40.84 -2.61
C VAL A 75 19.72 40.98 -1.52
N ARG A 76 19.11 42.17 -1.53
CA ARG A 76 18.44 42.89 -0.47
C ARG A 76 16.93 42.60 -0.46
N GLN A 77 16.38 42.73 0.74
CA GLN A 77 14.97 42.74 1.11
C GLN A 77 14.03 43.56 0.20
N SER A 78 12.79 43.08 0.07
CA SER A 78 11.61 43.94 -0.01
C SER A 78 10.50 43.42 0.91
N ARG A 79 10.11 44.26 1.87
CA ARG A 79 8.96 44.12 2.78
C ARG A 79 7.67 44.51 2.06
N GLY A 80 6.59 43.78 2.31
CA GLY A 80 5.19 44.21 2.14
C GLY A 80 4.31 43.26 2.96
N ARG A 81 4.08 43.54 4.24
CA ARG A 81 2.99 44.34 4.84
C ARG A 81 1.62 43.63 4.78
N LEU A 82 1.31 43.02 5.92
CA LEU A 82 0.03 42.71 6.56
C LEU A 82 -1.22 43.44 6.02
N LEU A 83 -2.29 42.67 5.79
CA LEU A 83 -3.67 43.08 6.05
C LEU A 83 -4.44 41.93 6.72
N ARG A 84 -5.03 42.25 7.88
CA ARG A 84 -6.09 41.50 8.58
C ARG A 84 -7.45 41.97 8.06
N SER A 85 -8.42 41.07 7.98
CA SER A 85 -9.86 41.31 8.16
C SER A 85 -10.49 39.92 8.37
N ASP A 86 -10.83 39.53 9.59
CA ASP A 86 -12.07 39.82 10.33
C ASP A 86 -13.36 39.23 9.71
N SER A 87 -14.02 38.45 10.57
CA SER A 87 -15.47 38.17 10.71
C SER A 87 -16.20 37.26 9.70
N LEU A 88 -16.62 36.11 10.27
CA LEU A 88 -17.78 35.29 9.92
C LEU A 88 -19.09 36.12 9.87
N PRO A 89 -20.18 35.54 9.35
CA PRO A 89 -21.29 35.28 10.26
C PRO A 89 -21.89 33.87 10.15
N ARG A 90 -22.30 33.38 11.34
CA ARG A 90 -23.31 32.33 11.55
C ARG A 90 -24.67 32.85 11.06
N VAL A 91 -25.48 31.97 10.49
CA VAL A 91 -26.93 32.12 10.45
C VAL A 91 -27.54 30.91 11.15
N SER A 92 -28.40 31.23 12.11
CA SER A 92 -29.21 30.37 12.96
C SER A 92 -30.49 29.90 12.25
N SER A 93 -31.09 28.91 12.91
CA SER A 93 -32.42 28.32 12.74
C SER A 93 -33.57 29.28 12.45
N ASP A 94 -34.59 28.75 11.75
CA ASP A 94 -35.99 28.57 12.20
C ASP A 94 -36.73 27.87 11.02
N ASP A 95 -37.08 26.59 11.18
CA ASP A 95 -38.42 26.07 11.50
C ASP A 95 -39.43 26.10 10.33
N ASP A 96 -39.82 24.90 9.88
CA ASP A 96 -41.23 24.56 9.62
C ASP A 96 -41.39 23.03 9.57
N ASP A 97 -42.29 22.57 10.44
CA ASP A 97 -42.61 21.21 10.84
C ASP A 97 -43.28 20.36 9.74
N VAL A 98 -42.97 19.06 9.70
CA VAL A 98 -44.01 18.02 9.58
C VAL A 98 -43.62 16.83 10.46
N GLU A 99 -44.35 16.70 11.55
CA GLU A 99 -44.33 15.63 12.54
C GLU A 99 -44.97 14.35 11.98
N LEU A 100 -44.31 13.19 12.10
CA LEU A 100 -45.00 11.90 12.18
C LEU A 100 -44.24 10.97 13.15
N GLN A 101 -44.89 10.75 14.28
CA GLN A 101 -44.54 9.83 15.36
C GLN A 101 -44.63 8.37 14.93
N GLY A 102 -43.80 7.49 15.53
CA GLY A 102 -43.99 6.05 15.49
C GLY A 102 -42.70 5.25 15.72
N SER A 103 -42.42 4.93 16.98
CA SER A 103 -41.37 4.01 17.44
C SER A 103 -41.88 2.54 17.42
N PRO A 104 -41.06 1.50 17.69
CA PRO A 104 -40.88 0.37 16.78
C PRO A 104 -41.49 -0.94 17.30
N GLU A 105 -42.01 -1.77 16.38
CA GLU A 105 -42.32 -3.18 16.67
C GLU A 105 -41.77 -4.11 15.58
N ASN A 106 -40.86 -4.97 16.03
CA ASN A 106 -40.66 -6.38 15.69
C ASN A 106 -40.67 -6.81 14.21
N PHE A 107 -39.45 -7.15 13.76
CA PHE A 107 -39.16 -8.05 12.65
C PHE A 107 -39.81 -9.42 12.87
N GLU A 108 -40.79 -9.76 12.04
CA GLU A 108 -41.13 -11.15 11.70
C GLU A 108 -41.04 -11.33 10.18
N GLU A 109 -40.22 -12.30 9.81
CA GLU A 109 -39.84 -12.70 8.47
C GLU A 109 -40.93 -13.60 7.87
N SER A 110 -41.77 -13.06 6.98
CA SER A 110 -42.70 -13.86 6.18
C SER A 110 -42.24 -13.92 4.72
N SER A 111 -41.80 -15.11 4.33
CA SER A 111 -41.45 -15.53 2.98
C SER A 111 -42.58 -15.26 1.97
N ARG A 112 -42.42 -14.22 1.15
CA ARG A 112 -43.21 -14.05 -0.07
C ARG A 112 -42.48 -14.64 -1.27
N VAL A 113 -43.13 -15.67 -1.81
CA VAL A 113 -42.86 -16.40 -3.03
C VAL A 113 -42.65 -15.43 -4.21
N GLY A 114 -41.50 -15.55 -4.88
CA GLY A 114 -41.10 -14.73 -6.02
C GLY A 114 -41.73 -15.15 -7.36
N PRO A 115 -41.51 -14.38 -8.43
CA PRO A 115 -42.32 -14.31 -9.66
C PRO A 115 -42.09 -15.45 -10.68
N TRP A 116 -41.91 -16.69 -10.21
CA TRP A 116 -41.64 -17.85 -11.07
C TRP A 116 -42.90 -18.68 -11.42
N ASP A 117 -44.03 -18.47 -10.73
CA ASP A 117 -45.29 -19.21 -10.95
C ASP A 117 -45.93 -18.99 -12.34
N ASN A 118 -45.58 -17.91 -13.03
CA ASN A 118 -46.16 -17.55 -14.33
C ASN A 118 -45.36 -18.06 -15.55
N LEU A 119 -44.18 -18.65 -15.36
CA LEU A 119 -43.34 -19.15 -16.46
C LEU A 119 -43.39 -20.67 -16.62
N VAL A 120 -43.76 -21.42 -15.58
CA VAL A 120 -43.73 -22.89 -15.59
C VAL A 120 -45.11 -23.52 -15.76
N ARG A 121 -46.18 -22.86 -15.25
CA ARG A 121 -47.56 -23.36 -15.35
C ARG A 121 -48.09 -23.58 -16.78
N PRO A 122 -47.77 -22.76 -17.79
CA PRO A 122 -48.25 -23.00 -19.16
C PRO A 122 -47.60 -24.20 -19.87
N TRP A 123 -46.43 -24.66 -19.39
CA TRP A 123 -45.70 -25.79 -19.98
C TRP A 123 -46.15 -27.15 -19.44
N ILE A 124 -46.52 -27.23 -18.15
CA ILE A 124 -46.93 -28.49 -17.50
C ILE A 124 -48.31 -28.97 -18.00
N LEU A 125 -49.21 -28.05 -18.37
CA LEU A 125 -50.55 -28.42 -18.86
C LEU A 125 -50.61 -28.81 -20.34
N ARG A 126 -49.48 -28.79 -21.06
CA ARG A 126 -49.41 -29.13 -22.49
C ARG A 126 -49.08 -30.60 -22.78
N TRP A 127 -48.84 -31.41 -21.74
CA TRP A 127 -48.39 -32.81 -21.85
C TRP A 127 -49.22 -33.82 -21.04
N VAL A 128 -50.47 -33.49 -20.69
CA VAL A 128 -51.41 -34.49 -20.16
C VAL A 128 -52.34 -34.91 -21.29
N PRO A 129 -52.20 -36.13 -21.86
CA PRO A 129 -53.20 -36.65 -22.78
C PRO A 129 -54.47 -36.99 -21.97
N ASP A 130 -55.64 -36.67 -22.51
CA ASP A 130 -56.92 -37.20 -22.04
C ASP A 130 -56.86 -38.73 -22.10
N ALA A 131 -56.67 -39.37 -20.93
CA ALA A 131 -56.59 -40.82 -20.80
C ALA A 131 -57.86 -41.39 -20.16
N PRO A 132 -58.38 -42.53 -20.66
CA PRO A 132 -59.72 -43.02 -20.39
C PRO A 132 -59.88 -43.72 -19.03
N GLU A 133 -61.13 -43.75 -18.57
CA GLU A 133 -61.61 -44.45 -17.38
C GLU A 133 -61.31 -45.96 -17.43
N SER A 134 -60.21 -46.38 -16.79
CA SER A 134 -60.17 -47.69 -16.12
C SER A 134 -59.18 -47.65 -14.96
N ALA A 135 -59.69 -47.80 -13.74
CA ALA A 135 -58.93 -47.67 -12.49
C ALA A 135 -57.82 -48.74 -12.31
N ALA A 136 -57.67 -49.69 -13.24
CA ALA A 136 -56.67 -50.76 -13.17
C ALA A 136 -55.32 -50.40 -13.83
N GLY A 137 -55.28 -49.52 -14.84
CA GLY A 137 -54.03 -49.13 -15.51
C GLY A 137 -53.18 -48.13 -14.71
N ASN A 138 -53.84 -47.25 -13.95
CA ASN A 138 -53.17 -46.17 -13.23
C ASN A 138 -52.48 -46.64 -11.94
N VAL A 139 -52.94 -47.74 -11.33
CA VAL A 139 -52.30 -48.30 -10.12
C VAL A 139 -50.93 -48.89 -10.44
N GLY A 140 -50.79 -49.58 -11.58
CA GLY A 140 -49.51 -50.11 -12.04
C GLY A 140 -48.50 -49.00 -12.34
N LEU A 141 -48.94 -47.93 -13.00
CA LEU A 141 -48.11 -46.77 -13.29
C LEU A 141 -47.68 -46.04 -12.01
N LEU A 142 -48.61 -45.86 -11.07
CA LEU A 142 -48.35 -45.23 -9.76
C LEU A 142 -47.34 -46.04 -8.94
N LEU A 143 -47.48 -47.36 -8.88
CA LEU A 143 -46.53 -48.23 -8.18
C LEU A 143 -45.14 -48.21 -8.83
N LEU A 144 -45.08 -48.09 -10.16
CA LEU A 144 -43.82 -47.96 -10.89
C LEU A 144 -43.14 -46.61 -10.60
N TYR A 145 -43.90 -45.51 -10.53
CA TYR A 145 -43.37 -44.21 -10.11
C TYR A 145 -42.92 -44.19 -8.65
N ILE A 146 -43.66 -44.83 -7.74
CA ILE A 146 -43.26 -44.96 -6.33
C ILE A 146 -41.97 -45.79 -6.23
N GLY A 147 -41.88 -46.91 -6.96
CA GLY A 147 -40.67 -47.73 -7.01
C GLY A 147 -39.47 -46.95 -7.55
N LEU A 148 -39.66 -46.15 -8.59
CA LEU A 148 -38.60 -45.32 -9.18
C LEU A 148 -38.18 -44.18 -8.26
N ALA A 149 -39.13 -43.54 -7.55
CA ALA A 149 -38.84 -42.54 -6.54
C ALA A 149 -38.06 -43.12 -5.35
N VAL A 150 -38.44 -44.31 -4.85
CA VAL A 150 -37.72 -45.00 -3.78
C VAL A 150 -36.31 -45.42 -4.23
N ALA A 151 -36.17 -45.88 -5.48
CA ALA A 151 -34.85 -46.20 -6.05
C ALA A 151 -33.97 -44.95 -6.17
N LEU A 152 -34.51 -43.82 -6.62
CA LEU A 152 -33.79 -42.55 -6.71
C LEU A 152 -33.39 -42.00 -5.33
N ILE A 153 -34.25 -42.11 -4.32
CA ILE A 153 -33.92 -41.74 -2.93
C ILE A 153 -32.83 -42.69 -2.38
N GLY A 154 -32.94 -44.00 -2.65
CA GLY A 154 -31.94 -44.98 -2.25
C GLY A 154 -30.56 -44.71 -2.90
N ILE A 155 -30.54 -44.39 -4.20
CA ILE A 155 -29.32 -44.02 -4.93
C ILE A 155 -28.76 -42.70 -4.38
N SER A 156 -29.61 -41.70 -4.12
CA SER A 156 -29.19 -40.43 -3.51
C SER A 156 -28.55 -40.65 -2.13
N MET A 157 -29.12 -41.53 -1.29
CA MET A 157 -28.57 -41.86 0.01
C MET A 157 -27.26 -42.66 -0.09
N LEU A 158 -27.12 -43.54 -1.08
CA LEU A 158 -25.90 -44.30 -1.33
C LEU A 158 -24.76 -43.39 -1.83
N LEU A 159 -25.08 -42.44 -2.72
CA LEU A 159 -24.13 -41.45 -3.22
C LEU A 159 -23.71 -40.46 -2.13
N ASN A 160 -24.61 -40.07 -1.22
CA ASN A 160 -24.26 -39.21 -0.07
C ASN A 160 -23.37 -39.92 0.96
N ARG A 161 -23.40 -41.27 1.02
CA ARG A 161 -22.52 -42.07 1.88
C ARG A 161 -21.12 -42.31 1.32
N ALA A 162 -20.94 -42.10 0.00
CA ALA A 162 -19.67 -42.25 -0.71
C ALA A 162 -18.93 -40.93 -0.88
N ALA A 163 -19.55 -39.79 -0.56
CA ALA A 163 -18.82 -38.56 -0.39
C ALA A 163 -17.95 -38.69 0.87
N PRO A 164 -16.61 -38.61 0.78
CA PRO A 164 -15.82 -38.40 1.99
C PRO A 164 -16.37 -37.13 2.62
N GLU A 165 -16.74 -37.19 3.90
CA GLU A 165 -16.96 -35.98 4.68
C GLU A 165 -15.72 -35.11 4.43
N ALA A 166 -15.94 -33.95 3.79
CA ALA A 166 -14.90 -32.94 3.74
C ALA A 166 -14.46 -32.77 5.19
N PRO A 167 -13.17 -32.92 5.52
CA PRO A 167 -12.72 -32.83 6.89
C PRO A 167 -13.32 -31.54 7.43
N GLU A 168 -14.15 -31.66 8.48
CA GLU A 168 -14.60 -30.49 9.21
C GLU A 168 -13.35 -29.66 9.42
N ALA A 169 -13.42 -28.40 9.03
CA ALA A 169 -12.42 -27.44 9.41
C ALA A 169 -12.54 -27.19 10.92
N ASP A 170 -12.33 -28.23 11.72
CA ASP A 170 -11.50 -28.15 12.91
C ASP A 170 -10.06 -27.91 12.42
N ALA A 171 -9.90 -26.79 11.70
CA ALA A 171 -8.68 -26.03 11.71
C ALA A 171 -8.54 -25.69 13.17
N ALA A 172 -7.82 -26.57 13.87
CA ALA A 172 -7.40 -26.38 15.23
C ALA A 172 -7.17 -24.88 15.40
N GLN A 173 -7.94 -24.25 16.30
CA GLN A 173 -7.38 -23.18 17.10
C GLN A 173 -6.18 -23.77 17.83
N GLN A 174 -5.10 -24.04 17.09
CA GLN A 174 -3.78 -23.90 17.63
C GLN A 174 -3.79 -22.45 18.09
N PRO A 175 -3.70 -22.17 19.40
CA PRO A 175 -3.36 -20.83 19.79
C PRO A 175 -2.13 -20.47 18.98
N LEU A 176 -2.08 -19.27 18.43
CA LEU A 176 -0.91 -18.67 17.82
C LEU A 176 0.16 -18.47 18.92
N ALA A 177 0.48 -19.52 19.66
CA ALA A 177 1.40 -19.57 20.75
C ALA A 177 2.77 -19.83 20.13
N ALA A 178 3.46 -18.71 19.93
CA ALA A 178 4.91 -18.60 19.98
C ALA A 178 5.70 -19.30 18.86
N VAL A 179 5.52 -18.83 17.62
CA VAL A 179 6.74 -18.40 16.90
C VAL A 179 7.17 -17.13 17.64
N GLY A 180 8.25 -17.19 18.42
CA GLY A 180 8.62 -16.23 19.47
C GLY A 180 8.44 -14.74 19.13
N ALA A 181 7.21 -14.24 19.24
CA ALA A 181 6.89 -12.83 19.10
C ALA A 181 7.39 -12.14 20.37
N SER A 182 8.61 -11.59 20.30
CA SER A 182 9.12 -10.73 21.35
C SER A 182 8.33 -9.41 21.33
N ILE A 183 7.86 -8.97 22.48
CA ILE A 183 7.24 -7.64 22.61
C ILE A 183 8.35 -6.61 22.47
N ALA A 184 8.38 -5.90 21.34
CA ALA A 184 9.21 -4.71 21.19
C ALA A 184 8.68 -3.59 22.09
N ARG A 185 9.56 -2.97 22.88
CA ARG A 185 9.24 -1.84 23.76
C ARG A 185 10.25 -0.72 23.53
N GLY A 186 9.77 0.52 23.51
CA GLY A 186 10.63 1.69 23.38
C GLY A 186 9.97 2.93 24.00
N PRO A 187 10.76 3.87 24.54
CA PRO A 187 10.23 5.06 25.19
C PRO A 187 9.59 6.07 24.22
N SER A 188 9.93 6.00 22.93
CA SER A 188 9.43 6.91 21.88
C SER A 188 8.23 6.37 21.10
N GLY A 189 7.79 5.14 21.39
CA GLY A 189 6.72 4.45 20.65
C GLY A 189 7.21 3.19 19.94
N ALA A 190 6.33 2.61 19.12
CA ALA A 190 6.59 1.41 18.35
C ALA A 190 5.99 1.54 16.95
N VAL A 191 6.63 0.94 15.95
CA VAL A 191 6.16 0.87 14.57
C VAL A 191 6.25 -0.57 14.11
N ALA A 192 5.16 -1.07 13.52
CA ALA A 192 5.10 -2.40 12.93
C ALA A 192 4.69 -2.26 11.45
N ALA A 193 5.62 -2.56 10.56
CA ALA A 193 5.41 -2.66 9.12
C ALA A 193 5.86 -4.04 8.64
N ASP A 194 5.43 -4.46 7.46
CA ASP A 194 5.79 -5.77 6.90
C ASP A 194 7.28 -5.84 6.44
N ASN A 195 7.93 -4.68 6.32
CA ASN A 195 9.33 -4.54 6.00
C ASN A 195 10.10 -4.03 7.24
N PRO A 196 11.15 -4.73 7.70
CA PRO A 196 11.91 -4.31 8.87
C PRO A 196 12.58 -2.94 8.69
N LEU A 197 13.05 -2.60 7.49
CA LEU A 197 13.64 -1.29 7.21
C LEU A 197 12.62 -0.16 7.34
N CYS A 198 11.37 -0.39 6.94
CA CYS A 198 10.31 0.60 7.11
C CYS A 198 9.86 0.73 8.57
N SER A 199 9.83 -0.37 9.33
CA SER A 199 9.60 -0.33 10.79
C SER A 199 10.69 0.48 11.49
N GLU A 200 11.96 0.21 11.16
CA GLU A 200 13.10 0.93 11.71
C GLU A 200 13.07 2.42 11.33
N LEU A 201 12.78 2.75 10.06
CA LEU A 201 12.60 4.13 9.61
C LEU A 201 11.54 4.85 10.45
N GLY A 202 10.38 4.23 10.68
CA GLY A 202 9.32 4.82 11.48
C GLY A 202 9.75 5.07 12.94
N VAL A 203 10.41 4.09 13.57
CA VAL A 203 10.98 4.28 14.91
C VAL A 203 12.03 5.41 14.93
N ARG A 204 12.85 5.52 13.89
CA ARG A 204 13.82 6.62 13.76
C ARG A 204 13.13 7.98 13.64
N VAL A 205 12.03 8.08 12.88
CA VAL A 205 11.22 9.30 12.84
C VAL A 205 10.77 9.67 14.26
N LEU A 206 10.12 8.74 14.97
CA LEU A 206 9.61 8.98 16.33
C LEU A 206 10.72 9.35 17.34
N ARG A 207 11.91 8.77 17.19
CA ARG A 207 13.04 8.94 18.12
C ARG A 207 13.86 10.18 17.83
N GLU A 208 14.17 10.44 16.57
CA GLU A 208 15.20 11.41 16.14
C GLU A 208 14.58 12.74 15.66
N MET A 209 13.36 12.72 15.12
CA MET A 209 12.69 13.95 14.67
C MET A 209 11.93 14.58 15.83
N SER A 210 12.55 15.59 16.43
CA SER A 210 12.00 16.32 17.59
C SER A 210 10.56 16.82 17.33
N GLY A 211 9.65 16.43 18.22
CA GLY A 211 8.23 16.82 18.15
C GLY A 211 7.39 16.02 17.16
N SER A 212 7.96 15.01 16.49
CA SER A 212 7.20 14.12 15.61
C SER A 212 6.19 13.27 16.36
N ASN A 213 5.22 12.72 15.63
CA ASN A 213 4.23 11.80 16.16
C ASN A 213 3.96 10.62 15.21
N ALA A 214 2.94 9.82 15.54
CA ALA A 214 2.53 8.68 14.74
C ALA A 214 2.09 9.04 13.31
N ALA A 215 1.51 10.23 13.07
CA ALA A 215 1.14 10.67 11.72
C ALA A 215 2.39 10.97 10.88
N ASP A 216 3.38 11.66 11.45
CA ASP A 216 4.65 11.92 10.76
C ASP A 216 5.39 10.62 10.44
N SER A 217 5.46 9.70 11.40
CA SER A 217 6.04 8.37 11.19
C SER A 217 5.31 7.60 10.09
N LEU A 218 3.98 7.64 10.04
CA LEU A 218 3.21 6.88 9.06
C LEU A 218 3.47 7.35 7.63
N VAL A 219 3.64 8.66 7.40
CA VAL A 219 4.01 9.20 6.09
C VAL A 219 5.32 8.59 5.59
N ALA A 220 6.36 8.57 6.42
CA ALA A 220 7.65 7.98 6.03
C ALA A 220 7.54 6.46 5.82
N VAL A 221 6.79 5.76 6.68
CA VAL A 221 6.60 4.31 6.62
C VAL A 221 5.88 3.87 5.36
N LEU A 222 4.75 4.49 5.01
CA LEU A 222 3.99 4.09 3.80
C LEU A 222 4.73 4.40 2.50
N LEU A 223 5.46 5.52 2.44
CA LEU A 223 6.31 5.80 1.27
C LEU A 223 7.50 4.83 1.18
N CYS A 224 8.13 4.47 2.31
CA CYS A 224 9.16 3.41 2.34
C CYS A 224 8.60 2.08 1.86
N GLN A 225 7.40 1.74 2.32
CA GLN A 225 6.72 0.50 1.99
C GLN A 225 6.48 0.36 0.48
N GLY A 226 6.00 1.42 -0.16
CA GLY A 226 5.81 1.45 -1.62
C GLY A 226 7.10 1.34 -2.43
N ILE A 227 8.26 1.61 -1.82
CA ILE A 227 9.58 1.44 -2.46
C ILE A 227 10.07 0.00 -2.27
N LEU A 228 10.03 -0.52 -1.05
CA LEU A 228 10.68 -1.79 -0.70
C LEU A 228 9.80 -3.03 -0.94
N ASN A 229 8.47 -2.86 -0.95
CA ASN A 229 7.49 -3.89 -1.24
C ASN A 229 6.45 -3.40 -2.28
N PRO A 230 6.89 -3.00 -3.49
CA PRO A 230 6.03 -2.36 -4.49
C PRO A 230 4.96 -3.29 -5.07
N PHE A 231 5.03 -4.59 -4.79
CA PHE A 231 4.02 -5.58 -5.19
C PHE A 231 2.74 -5.51 -4.32
N ALA A 232 2.78 -4.80 -3.19
CA ALA A 232 1.69 -4.80 -2.19
C ALA A 232 0.98 -3.44 -2.07
N SER A 233 1.75 -2.34 -2.01
CA SER A 233 1.21 -0.99 -1.80
C SER A 233 2.08 0.06 -2.48
N GLY A 234 1.62 1.31 -2.47
CA GLY A 234 2.38 2.47 -2.94
C GLY A 234 1.51 3.56 -3.52
N ILE A 235 2.14 4.67 -3.87
CA ILE A 235 1.49 5.92 -4.33
C ILE A 235 0.62 5.79 -5.59
N GLY A 236 0.70 4.65 -6.31
CA GLY A 236 -0.17 4.32 -7.43
C GLY A 236 -1.48 3.62 -7.03
N GLY A 237 -1.69 3.31 -5.76
CA GLY A 237 -2.90 2.70 -5.22
C GLY A 237 -3.62 3.59 -4.21
N GLY A 238 -4.28 2.98 -3.23
CA GLY A 238 -5.05 3.63 -2.19
C GLY A 238 -4.67 3.23 -0.76
N ALA A 239 -5.20 3.96 0.22
CA ALA A 239 -4.98 3.68 1.63
C ALA A 239 -6.22 3.95 2.48
N PHE A 240 -6.32 3.22 3.61
CA PHE A 240 -7.23 3.55 4.71
C PHE A 240 -6.40 3.82 5.95
N ILE A 241 -6.66 4.92 6.64
CA ILE A 241 -5.91 5.31 7.83
C ILE A 241 -6.90 5.62 8.95
N LEU A 242 -6.80 4.91 10.06
CA LEU A 242 -7.44 5.30 11.31
C LEU A 242 -6.40 5.97 12.19
N PHE A 243 -6.60 7.26 12.47
CA PHE A 243 -5.74 8.00 13.38
C PHE A 243 -6.49 8.33 14.66
N VAL A 244 -5.91 7.96 15.81
CA VAL A 244 -6.46 8.22 17.14
C VAL A 244 -5.46 9.09 17.90
N PRO A 245 -5.74 10.40 18.07
CA PRO A 245 -4.90 11.29 18.88
C PRO A 245 -4.87 10.84 20.34
N ALA A 246 -3.68 10.87 20.95
CA ALA A 246 -3.51 10.47 22.34
C ALA A 246 -4.13 11.48 23.32
N GLU A 247 -4.13 12.76 22.94
CA GLU A 247 -4.62 13.86 23.76
C GLU A 247 -6.15 13.92 23.81
N ASN A 248 -6.81 13.56 22.71
CA ASN A 248 -8.26 13.54 22.61
C ASN A 248 -8.72 12.46 21.62
N THR A 249 -9.17 11.32 22.14
CA THR A 249 -9.64 10.20 21.32
C THR A 249 -10.92 10.54 20.55
N SER A 250 -11.71 11.54 20.98
CA SER A 250 -12.88 12.02 20.22
C SER A 250 -12.49 12.77 18.93
N ASP A 251 -11.24 13.22 18.83
CA ASP A 251 -10.69 13.80 17.60
C ASP A 251 -10.15 12.74 16.63
N ALA A 252 -10.46 11.45 16.85
CA ALA A 252 -10.08 10.41 15.90
C ALA A 252 -10.71 10.66 14.52
N ARG A 253 -9.95 10.33 13.47
CA ARG A 253 -10.38 10.48 12.08
C ARG A 253 -10.03 9.22 11.29
N PHE A 254 -10.94 8.88 10.38
CA PHE A 254 -10.73 7.89 9.35
C PHE A 254 -10.46 8.60 8.03
N PHE A 255 -9.33 8.30 7.41
CA PHE A 255 -8.95 8.80 6.09
C PHE A 255 -9.16 7.69 5.08
N ASN A 256 -10.10 7.91 4.17
CA ASN A 256 -10.37 7.04 3.05
C ASN A 256 -9.71 7.60 1.80
N GLY A 257 -8.52 7.07 1.49
CA GLY A 257 -7.82 7.26 0.23
C GLY A 257 -7.96 6.05 -0.68
N ARG A 258 -9.08 5.32 -0.63
CA ARG A 258 -9.37 4.21 -1.56
C ARG A 258 -9.45 4.74 -2.98
N GLU A 259 -8.99 3.94 -3.93
CA GLU A 259 -9.12 4.26 -5.34
C GLU A 259 -10.59 4.40 -5.73
N THR A 260 -10.88 5.33 -6.65
CA THR A 260 -12.21 5.49 -7.23
C THR A 260 -12.22 5.03 -8.68
N ALA A 261 -13.38 4.61 -9.18
CA ALA A 261 -13.53 4.31 -10.59
C ALA A 261 -13.39 5.61 -11.42
N PRO A 262 -12.65 5.61 -12.54
CA PRO A 262 -12.68 6.74 -13.47
C PRO A 262 -14.10 7.03 -13.97
N ASP A 263 -14.40 8.28 -14.34
CA ASP A 263 -15.75 8.67 -14.79
C ASP A 263 -16.26 7.87 -16.00
N ALA A 264 -15.34 7.44 -16.85
CA ALA A 264 -15.66 6.66 -18.05
C ALA A 264 -15.88 5.17 -17.77
N ALA A 265 -15.79 4.71 -16.52
CA ALA A 265 -15.92 3.31 -16.16
C ALA A 265 -17.37 2.82 -16.36
N THR A 266 -17.50 1.75 -17.14
CA THR A 266 -18.77 1.05 -17.37
C THR A 266 -18.55 -0.45 -17.21
N PRO A 267 -19.60 -1.25 -16.90
CA PRO A 267 -19.48 -2.70 -16.85
C PRO A 267 -18.88 -3.30 -18.14
N ALA A 268 -19.18 -2.70 -19.30
CA ALA A 268 -18.67 -3.18 -20.59
C ALA A 268 -17.14 -3.17 -20.69
N ASN A 269 -16.45 -2.27 -19.97
CA ASN A 269 -14.99 -2.21 -19.94
C ASN A 269 -14.35 -3.48 -19.34
N TYR A 270 -15.11 -4.26 -18.56
CA TYR A 270 -14.61 -5.37 -17.75
C TYR A 270 -15.13 -6.75 -18.21
N MET A 271 -15.75 -6.83 -19.38
CA MET A 271 -16.36 -8.07 -19.88
C MET A 271 -15.34 -9.07 -20.47
N ALA A 272 -14.16 -8.57 -20.88
CA ALA A 272 -13.08 -9.44 -21.36
C ALA A 272 -12.34 -10.10 -20.19
N PRO A 273 -11.87 -11.35 -20.33
CA PRO A 273 -11.04 -12.00 -19.32
C PRO A 273 -9.87 -11.12 -18.90
N ASP A 274 -9.60 -11.07 -17.61
CA ASP A 274 -8.51 -10.32 -16.97
C ASP A 274 -8.51 -8.79 -17.18
N ALA A 275 -9.54 -8.21 -17.81
CA ALA A 275 -9.63 -6.75 -18.02
C ALA A 275 -9.73 -5.96 -16.70
N SER A 276 -10.16 -6.61 -15.62
CA SER A 276 -10.18 -6.08 -14.26
C SER A 276 -8.92 -6.39 -13.45
N VAL A 277 -7.93 -7.06 -14.05
CA VAL A 277 -6.71 -7.54 -13.36
C VAL A 277 -5.45 -6.94 -13.99
N TYR A 278 -5.37 -6.89 -15.32
CA TYR A 278 -4.19 -6.42 -16.05
C TYR A 278 -4.51 -5.27 -17.00
N GLY A 279 -3.52 -4.41 -17.23
CA GLY A 279 -3.61 -3.26 -18.14
C GLY A 279 -4.29 -2.05 -17.52
N GLY A 280 -4.36 -0.97 -18.29
CA GLY A 280 -4.85 0.33 -17.84
C GLY A 280 -6.32 0.35 -17.47
N ALA A 281 -7.13 -0.57 -18.02
CA ALA A 281 -8.56 -0.68 -17.69
C ALA A 281 -8.80 -1.07 -16.22
N ALA A 282 -7.86 -1.82 -15.63
CA ALA A 282 -7.92 -2.26 -14.24
C ALA A 282 -7.51 -1.17 -13.22
N VAL A 283 -7.03 -0.01 -13.69
CA VAL A 283 -6.47 1.04 -12.82
C VAL A 283 -7.57 1.95 -12.30
N GLY A 284 -7.74 1.98 -10.98
CA GLY A 284 -8.55 2.99 -10.27
C GLY A 284 -7.74 4.27 -10.01
N VAL A 285 -8.43 5.39 -9.78
CA VAL A 285 -7.77 6.70 -9.53
C VAL A 285 -7.00 6.64 -8.21
N PRO A 286 -5.66 6.82 -8.19
CA PRO A 286 -4.84 6.61 -6.99
C PRO A 286 -5.16 7.60 -5.85
N GLY A 287 -5.17 7.10 -4.62
CA GLY A 287 -5.61 7.85 -3.44
C GLY A 287 -4.66 7.88 -2.24
N GLU A 288 -3.64 7.02 -2.20
CA GLU A 288 -2.73 6.90 -1.05
C GLU A 288 -2.06 8.23 -0.70
N LEU A 289 -1.53 8.94 -1.71
CA LEU A 289 -0.80 10.19 -1.49
C LEU A 289 -1.71 11.31 -0.96
N LYS A 290 -2.99 11.32 -1.35
CA LYS A 290 -3.98 12.27 -0.80
C LYS A 290 -4.32 11.97 0.65
N ALA A 291 -4.56 10.71 0.99
CA ALA A 291 -4.81 10.34 2.39
C ALA A 291 -3.63 10.67 3.30
N LEU A 292 -2.40 10.43 2.85
CA LEU A 292 -1.18 10.82 3.57
C LEU A 292 -1.04 12.34 3.74
N GLU A 293 -1.32 13.11 2.69
CA GLU A 293 -1.29 14.57 2.74
C GLU A 293 -2.35 15.12 3.71
N GLU A 294 -3.58 14.61 3.68
CA GLU A 294 -4.64 15.05 4.60
C GLU A 294 -4.33 14.67 6.06
N LEU A 295 -3.79 13.46 6.29
CA LEU A 295 -3.31 13.05 7.61
C LEU A 295 -2.24 14.00 8.13
N HIS A 296 -1.23 14.31 7.29
CA HIS A 296 -0.13 15.18 7.66
C HIS A 296 -0.60 16.62 7.92
N LYS A 297 -1.53 17.15 7.12
CA LYS A 297 -2.13 18.48 7.35
C LYS A 297 -2.83 18.59 8.69
N LEU A 298 -3.56 17.56 9.11
CA LEU A 298 -4.33 17.58 10.36
C LEU A 298 -3.47 17.28 11.59
N TYR A 299 -2.55 16.32 11.48
CA TYR A 299 -1.87 15.78 12.65
C TYR A 299 -0.34 15.85 12.60
N GLY A 300 0.26 16.10 11.43
CA GLY A 300 1.71 16.18 11.27
C GLY A 300 2.33 17.33 12.07
N LYS A 301 3.53 17.11 12.61
CA LYS A 301 4.27 18.08 13.41
C LYS A 301 5.60 18.46 12.79
N VAL A 302 6.17 17.60 11.94
CA VAL A 302 7.43 17.88 11.26
C VAL A 302 7.18 18.25 9.80
N PRO A 303 8.10 18.98 9.12
CA PRO A 303 7.88 19.39 7.74
C PRO A 303 7.71 18.18 6.80
N TRP A 304 6.67 18.20 5.97
CA TRP A 304 6.38 17.18 4.94
C TRP A 304 7.63 16.81 4.13
N LYS A 305 8.31 17.84 3.62
CA LYS A 305 9.53 17.69 2.82
C LYS A 305 10.60 16.88 3.54
N SER A 306 10.76 17.07 4.86
CA SER A 306 11.73 16.32 5.65
C SER A 306 11.38 14.84 5.68
N LEU A 307 10.10 14.48 5.85
CA LEU A 307 9.63 13.09 5.87
C LEU A 307 9.82 12.39 4.51
N VAL A 308 9.43 13.05 3.41
CA VAL A 308 9.54 12.45 2.08
C VAL A 308 11.00 12.31 1.65
N ASN A 309 11.86 13.26 2.01
CA ASN A 309 13.28 13.17 1.69
C ASN A 309 13.98 11.98 2.38
N LEU A 310 13.41 11.43 3.46
CA LEU A 310 13.99 10.26 4.13
C LEU A 310 14.01 9.01 3.24
N VAL A 311 13.01 8.89 2.37
CA VAL A 311 12.80 7.69 1.56
C VAL A 311 13.36 7.80 0.14
N VAL A 312 13.68 9.01 -0.33
CA VAL A 312 14.28 9.23 -1.66
C VAL A 312 15.54 8.36 -1.86
N PRO A 313 16.50 8.28 -0.91
CA PRO A 313 17.69 7.47 -1.08
C PRO A 313 17.43 5.96 -1.21
N LEU A 314 16.29 5.47 -0.69
CA LEU A 314 15.86 4.07 -0.81
C LEU A 314 15.39 3.78 -2.25
N ALA A 315 14.68 4.72 -2.87
CA ALA A 315 14.26 4.57 -4.26
C ALA A 315 15.45 4.63 -5.23
N GLU A 316 16.52 5.37 -4.90
CA GLU A 316 17.74 5.39 -5.72
C GLU A 316 18.47 4.05 -5.68
N ASN A 317 18.45 3.37 -4.53
CA ASN A 317 19.14 2.12 -4.29
C ASN A 317 18.64 1.48 -2.99
N SER A 318 18.13 0.25 -3.07
CA SER A 318 17.78 -0.57 -1.91
C SER A 318 17.99 -2.06 -2.18
N PRO A 319 18.20 -2.90 -1.16
CA PRO A 319 18.24 -4.34 -1.34
C PRO A 319 16.83 -4.92 -1.58
N VAL A 320 16.74 -5.93 -2.42
CA VAL A 320 15.52 -6.74 -2.57
C VAL A 320 15.33 -7.59 -1.31
N GLY A 321 14.27 -7.34 -0.56
CA GLY A 321 13.91 -8.09 0.64
C GLY A 321 13.34 -9.47 0.35
N LYS A 322 13.27 -10.33 1.37
CA LYS A 322 12.80 -11.73 1.26
C LYS A 322 11.42 -11.86 0.61
N MET A 323 10.44 -11.10 1.09
CA MET A 323 9.09 -11.15 0.54
C MET A 323 9.04 -10.61 -0.89
N PHE A 324 9.81 -9.56 -1.19
CA PHE A 324 9.87 -9.02 -2.54
C PHE A 324 10.49 -10.02 -3.53
N ALA A 325 11.60 -10.68 -3.18
CA ALA A 325 12.21 -11.72 -4.00
C ALA A 325 11.24 -12.88 -4.29
N LEU A 326 10.48 -13.32 -3.29
CA LEU A 326 9.46 -14.36 -3.48
C LEU A 326 8.37 -13.92 -4.48
N ARG A 327 7.96 -12.66 -4.41
CA ARG A 327 6.94 -12.11 -5.32
C ARG A 327 7.47 -11.87 -6.72
N LEU A 328 8.72 -11.46 -6.87
CA LEU A 328 9.38 -11.37 -8.17
C LEU A 328 9.47 -12.74 -8.85
N LYS A 329 9.79 -13.80 -8.11
CA LYS A 329 9.76 -15.18 -8.61
C LYS A 329 8.35 -15.62 -9.01
N GLN A 330 7.35 -15.30 -8.18
CA GLN A 330 5.95 -15.62 -8.46
C GLN A 330 5.41 -14.91 -9.71
N TYR A 331 5.79 -13.65 -9.93
CA TYR A 331 5.32 -12.81 -11.04
C TYR A 331 6.35 -12.66 -12.16
N LYS A 332 7.32 -13.59 -12.24
CA LYS A 332 8.44 -13.55 -13.19
C LYS A 332 7.99 -13.25 -14.61
N ASP A 333 6.99 -13.98 -15.09
CA ASP A 333 6.52 -13.86 -16.48
C ASP A 333 5.95 -12.47 -16.77
N ILE A 334 5.24 -11.86 -15.81
CA ILE A 334 4.69 -10.51 -15.96
C ILE A 334 5.82 -9.48 -15.97
N VAL A 335 6.78 -9.62 -15.05
CA VAL A 335 7.93 -8.71 -14.94
C VAL A 335 8.77 -8.76 -16.22
N LEU A 336 9.11 -9.95 -16.71
CA LEU A 336 9.97 -10.08 -17.90
C LEU A 336 9.29 -9.65 -19.19
N ARG A 337 7.96 -9.82 -19.32
CA ARG A 337 7.21 -9.42 -20.53
C ARG A 337 6.93 -7.92 -20.60
N SER A 338 6.87 -7.25 -19.46
CA SER A 338 6.71 -5.80 -19.40
C SER A 338 8.05 -5.09 -19.49
N SER A 339 8.27 -4.26 -20.51
CA SER A 339 9.52 -3.48 -20.62
C SER A 339 9.72 -2.55 -19.43
N SER A 340 8.65 -1.93 -18.91
CA SER A 340 8.74 -1.02 -17.77
C SER A 340 9.07 -1.74 -16.47
N LEU A 341 8.48 -2.91 -16.21
CA LEU A 341 8.81 -3.71 -15.03
C LEU A 341 10.19 -4.35 -15.16
N ARG A 342 10.53 -4.91 -16.32
CA ARG A 342 11.85 -5.52 -16.59
C ARG A 342 12.99 -4.52 -16.40
N ALA A 343 12.81 -3.27 -16.80
CA ALA A 343 13.82 -2.22 -16.66
C ALA A 343 14.18 -1.91 -15.19
N VAL A 344 13.29 -2.25 -14.24
CA VAL A 344 13.45 -1.95 -12.81
C VAL A 344 13.73 -3.20 -11.98
N PHE A 345 13.04 -4.31 -12.29
CA PHE A 345 12.97 -5.50 -11.45
C PHE A 345 13.61 -6.74 -12.05
N ALA A 346 14.35 -6.58 -13.14
CA ALA A 346 15.14 -7.64 -13.75
C ALA A 346 16.55 -7.16 -14.09
N ARG A 347 17.46 -8.12 -14.18
CA ARG A 347 18.83 -7.92 -14.65
C ARG A 347 19.09 -8.81 -15.85
N ARG A 348 20.06 -8.41 -16.66
CA ARG A 348 20.51 -9.21 -17.79
C ARG A 348 21.38 -10.36 -17.28
N LYS A 349 21.20 -11.57 -17.82
CA LYS A 349 22.03 -12.73 -17.45
C LYS A 349 23.48 -12.53 -17.92
N PRO A 350 24.49 -12.92 -17.12
CA PRO A 350 25.91 -12.75 -17.48
C PRO A 350 26.30 -13.40 -18.81
N ASP A 351 25.67 -14.52 -19.17
CA ASP A 351 25.99 -15.31 -20.36
C ASP A 351 25.16 -14.92 -21.61
N SER A 352 24.36 -13.87 -21.54
CA SER A 352 23.62 -13.39 -22.72
C SER A 352 24.54 -12.58 -23.65
N ASP A 353 24.51 -12.86 -24.95
CA ASP A 353 25.42 -12.26 -25.94
C ASP A 353 25.48 -10.73 -25.82
N THR A 354 26.69 -10.22 -25.58
CA THR A 354 26.97 -8.81 -25.20
C THR A 354 26.65 -7.77 -26.28
N ASP A 355 26.34 -8.20 -27.51
CA ASP A 355 26.13 -7.32 -28.67
C ASP A 355 24.66 -7.04 -29.05
N SER A 356 23.69 -7.73 -28.45
CA SER A 356 22.27 -7.41 -28.71
C SER A 356 21.79 -6.30 -27.78
N LYS A 357 21.94 -5.04 -28.20
CA LYS A 357 21.05 -3.98 -27.72
C LYS A 357 19.67 -4.24 -28.33
N ALA A 358 18.81 -4.94 -27.60
CA ALA A 358 17.40 -5.03 -27.95
C ALA A 358 16.82 -3.60 -27.92
N ASP A 359 16.64 -3.01 -29.10
CA ASP A 359 15.91 -1.76 -29.27
C ASP A 359 14.42 -2.10 -29.15
N ASP A 360 13.92 -2.12 -27.92
CA ASP A 360 12.54 -2.44 -27.53
C ASP A 360 11.49 -1.68 -28.38
N THR A 361 11.85 -0.53 -28.96
CA THR A 361 10.95 0.28 -29.79
C THR A 361 10.75 -0.31 -31.20
N LYS A 362 11.80 -0.88 -31.81
CA LYS A 362 11.73 -1.46 -33.17
C LYS A 362 11.11 -2.84 -33.17
N ASP A 363 11.37 -3.64 -32.15
CA ASP A 363 10.86 -5.02 -32.06
C ASP A 363 9.36 -5.06 -31.74
N ARG A 364 8.84 -4.09 -30.99
CA ARG A 364 7.38 -3.90 -30.79
C ARG A 364 6.63 -3.60 -32.08
N ILE A 365 7.23 -2.83 -33.00
CA ILE A 365 6.64 -2.50 -34.32
C ILE A 365 6.73 -3.70 -35.28
N ALA A 366 7.74 -4.57 -35.13
CA ALA A 366 7.95 -5.75 -35.98
C ALA A 366 7.16 -7.01 -35.56
N ALA A 367 6.61 -7.06 -34.34
CA ALA A 367 5.92 -8.22 -33.77
C ALA A 367 4.40 -8.26 -34.04
N ASN A 368 4.00 -7.96 -35.28
CA ASN A 368 2.60 -7.95 -35.74
C ASN A 368 1.95 -9.33 -35.87
N THR A 369 2.67 -10.42 -35.55
CA THR A 369 2.16 -11.79 -35.53
C THR A 369 2.36 -12.45 -34.17
N ARG A 370 1.40 -13.30 -33.76
CA ARG A 370 1.44 -14.03 -32.47
C ARG A 370 2.73 -14.85 -32.31
N ALA A 371 3.19 -15.49 -33.38
CA ALA A 371 4.43 -16.27 -33.39
C ALA A 371 5.67 -15.40 -33.08
N LYS A 372 5.80 -14.23 -33.74
CA LYS A 372 6.91 -13.30 -33.48
C LYS A 372 6.89 -12.71 -32.07
N ARG A 373 5.70 -12.51 -31.48
CA ARG A 373 5.57 -12.11 -30.08
C ARG A 373 6.03 -13.21 -29.13
N ILE A 374 5.69 -14.47 -29.42
CA ILE A 374 6.14 -15.62 -28.63
C ILE A 374 7.68 -15.74 -28.71
N ASP A 375 8.26 -15.62 -29.91
CA ASP A 375 9.73 -15.70 -30.08
C ASP A 375 10.46 -14.54 -29.39
N LEU A 376 9.91 -13.32 -29.45
CA LEU A 376 10.48 -12.17 -28.74
C LEU A 376 10.40 -12.34 -27.22
N ILE A 377 9.26 -12.85 -26.72
CA ILE A 377 9.08 -13.14 -25.29
C ILE A 377 10.06 -14.23 -24.84
N ALA A 378 10.20 -15.31 -25.61
CA ALA A 378 11.14 -16.38 -25.31
C ALA A 378 12.58 -15.86 -25.26
N LYS A 379 12.98 -15.03 -26.24
CA LYS A 379 14.31 -14.42 -26.27
C LYS A 379 14.57 -13.49 -25.09
N VAL A 380 13.57 -12.70 -24.69
CA VAL A 380 13.65 -11.84 -23.50
C VAL A 380 13.77 -12.66 -22.21
N GLU A 381 13.00 -13.74 -22.08
CA GLU A 381 13.08 -14.66 -20.93
C GLU A 381 14.43 -15.39 -20.86
N ASP A 382 15.08 -15.59 -22.01
CA ASP A 382 16.43 -16.15 -22.12
C ASP A 382 17.52 -15.14 -21.72
N ASP A 383 17.37 -13.85 -22.07
CA ASP A 383 18.38 -12.83 -21.80
C ASP A 383 18.29 -12.21 -20.39
N TYR A 384 17.13 -12.28 -19.73
CA TYR A 384 16.87 -11.61 -18.44
C TYR A 384 16.43 -12.57 -17.35
N GLU A 385 16.74 -12.21 -16.11
CA GLU A 385 16.21 -12.83 -14.90
C GLU A 385 15.73 -11.76 -13.92
N VAL A 386 14.69 -12.07 -13.14
CA VAL A 386 14.22 -11.16 -12.09
C VAL A 386 15.25 -11.07 -10.98
N LEU A 387 15.27 -9.93 -10.28
CA LEU A 387 16.13 -9.73 -9.12
C LEU A 387 15.78 -10.74 -8.00
N ASP A 388 16.81 -11.18 -7.24
CA ASP A 388 16.67 -12.10 -6.11
C ASP A 388 17.03 -11.42 -4.78
N LEU A 389 16.83 -12.14 -3.67
CA LEU A 389 17.14 -11.68 -2.31
C LEU A 389 18.56 -11.09 -2.22
N GLY A 390 18.65 -9.85 -1.76
CA GLY A 390 19.91 -9.13 -1.59
C GLY A 390 20.44 -8.44 -2.85
N ASP A 391 19.84 -8.68 -4.02
CA ASP A 391 20.15 -7.88 -5.21
C ASP A 391 19.79 -6.41 -5.00
N GLU A 392 20.48 -5.54 -5.73
CA GLU A 392 20.25 -4.09 -5.68
C GLU A 392 19.12 -3.70 -6.65
N VAL A 393 18.03 -3.12 -6.13
CA VAL A 393 16.96 -2.54 -6.95
C VAL A 393 17.11 -1.01 -7.02
N LYS A 394 16.93 -0.45 -8.22
CA LYS A 394 17.01 0.99 -8.49
C LYS A 394 15.75 1.48 -9.16
N GLN A 395 15.11 2.47 -8.55
CA GLN A 395 13.88 3.11 -9.02
C GLN A 395 14.13 4.60 -9.26
N PRO A 396 15.00 5.00 -10.20
CA PRO A 396 15.45 6.40 -10.35
C PRO A 396 14.32 7.35 -10.78
N VAL A 397 13.33 6.85 -11.53
CA VAL A 397 12.14 7.63 -11.90
C VAL A 397 11.28 7.90 -10.66
N LEU A 398 11.08 6.88 -9.81
CA LEU A 398 10.38 7.03 -8.53
C LEU A 398 11.13 7.97 -7.59
N ALA A 399 12.46 7.87 -7.50
CA ALA A 399 13.27 8.79 -6.68
C ALA A 399 13.06 10.26 -7.09
N LYS A 400 13.12 10.54 -8.40
CA LYS A 400 12.83 11.88 -8.95
C LYS A 400 11.39 12.31 -8.70
N PHE A 401 10.44 11.38 -8.77
CA PHE A 401 9.06 11.65 -8.45
C PHE A 401 8.88 12.01 -6.96
N LEU A 402 9.48 11.25 -6.06
CA LEU A 402 9.47 11.52 -4.62
C LEU A 402 10.12 12.88 -4.28
N GLN A 403 11.15 13.30 -5.02
CA GLN A 403 11.69 14.66 -4.90
C GLN A 403 10.67 15.75 -5.30
N ARG A 404 9.85 15.51 -6.33
CA ARG A 404 8.71 16.39 -6.67
C ARG A 404 7.65 16.38 -5.56
N VAL A 405 7.30 15.20 -5.04
CA VAL A 405 6.36 15.05 -3.91
C VAL A 405 6.87 15.78 -2.66
N ALA A 406 8.16 15.73 -2.37
CA ALA A 406 8.76 16.42 -1.24
C ALA A 406 8.65 17.95 -1.36
N ARG A 407 8.70 18.48 -2.60
CA ARG A 407 8.60 19.91 -2.89
C ARG A 407 7.15 20.39 -2.97
N ASP A 408 6.31 19.65 -3.68
CA ASP A 408 4.99 20.12 -4.13
C ASP A 408 3.83 19.44 -3.38
N GLY A 409 4.11 18.49 -2.48
CA GLY A 409 3.09 17.68 -1.82
C GLY A 409 2.39 16.74 -2.79
N ALA A 410 1.12 16.45 -2.53
CA ALA A 410 0.32 15.59 -3.39
C ALA A 410 0.13 16.17 -4.80
N LYS A 411 0.24 17.50 -4.97
CA LYS A 411 0.13 18.16 -6.27
C LYS A 411 1.10 17.62 -7.32
N ALA A 412 2.24 17.05 -6.89
CA ALA A 412 3.17 16.38 -7.79
C ALA A 412 2.50 15.28 -8.63
N LEU A 413 1.58 14.51 -8.04
CA LEU A 413 0.77 13.52 -8.74
C LEU A 413 -0.44 14.18 -9.42
N TYR A 414 -1.27 14.84 -8.63
CA TYR A 414 -2.64 15.20 -9.04
C TYR A 414 -2.71 16.40 -9.98
N GLU A 415 -1.71 17.27 -9.98
CA GLU A 415 -1.62 18.40 -10.92
C GLU A 415 -0.45 18.18 -11.90
N GLY A 416 0.72 17.86 -11.35
CA GLY A 416 2.00 17.84 -12.09
C GLY A 416 2.29 16.60 -12.93
N SER A 417 1.58 15.49 -12.71
CA SER A 417 1.77 14.24 -13.48
C SER A 417 0.45 13.67 -14.01
N ALA A 418 -0.66 14.39 -13.87
CA ALA A 418 -1.99 13.89 -14.24
C ALA A 418 -2.12 13.61 -15.74
N ASP A 419 -1.55 14.45 -16.61
CA ASP A 419 -1.63 14.25 -18.06
C ASP A 419 -0.75 13.07 -18.50
N GLU A 420 0.51 13.02 -18.05
CA GLU A 420 1.46 11.94 -18.34
C GLU A 420 0.92 10.57 -17.86
N LEU A 421 0.39 10.51 -16.64
CA LEU A 421 -0.17 9.28 -16.09
C LEU A 421 -1.43 8.84 -16.86
N ALA A 422 -2.30 9.77 -17.24
CA ALA A 422 -3.49 9.43 -18.02
C ALA A 422 -3.12 8.93 -19.43
N GLU A 423 -2.08 9.49 -20.05
CA GLU A 423 -1.54 9.05 -21.33
C GLU A 423 -0.99 7.62 -21.24
N GLU A 424 -0.13 7.33 -20.26
CA GLU A 424 0.42 5.98 -20.05
C GLU A 424 -0.68 4.94 -19.74
N ILE A 425 -1.68 5.31 -18.92
CA ILE A 425 -2.83 4.45 -18.64
C ILE A 425 -3.61 4.19 -19.92
N SER A 426 -3.83 5.20 -20.77
CA SER A 426 -4.53 5.06 -22.04
C SER A 426 -3.77 4.17 -23.04
N GLU A 427 -2.44 4.30 -23.13
CA GLU A 427 -1.59 3.41 -23.93
C GLU A 427 -1.68 1.94 -23.48
N ALA A 428 -1.98 1.72 -22.20
CA ALA A 428 -2.25 0.40 -21.64
C ALA A 428 -3.72 -0.06 -21.77
N ASN A 429 -4.50 0.55 -22.67
CA ASN A 429 -5.95 0.34 -22.86
C ASN A 429 -6.83 0.79 -21.68
N GLY A 430 -6.36 1.78 -20.92
CA GLY A 430 -7.12 2.37 -19.83
C GLY A 430 -8.06 3.50 -20.27
N ILE A 431 -8.95 3.84 -19.35
CA ILE A 431 -10.06 4.79 -19.58
C ILE A 431 -9.97 6.04 -18.70
N MET A 432 -8.97 6.07 -17.80
CA MET A 432 -8.76 7.19 -16.89
C MET A 432 -8.28 8.42 -17.65
N LYS A 433 -8.89 9.56 -17.36
CA LYS A 433 -8.47 10.86 -17.89
C LYS A 433 -7.74 11.64 -16.81
N ALA A 434 -6.95 12.62 -17.24
CA ALA A 434 -6.26 13.52 -16.33
C ALA A 434 -7.23 14.33 -15.44
N SER A 435 -8.48 14.54 -15.90
CA SER A 435 -9.54 15.15 -15.08
C SER A 435 -9.95 14.27 -13.90
N ASP A 436 -9.95 12.93 -14.06
CA ASP A 436 -10.25 11.99 -12.97
C ASP A 436 -9.19 12.08 -11.88
N ILE A 437 -7.92 12.16 -12.29
CA ILE A 437 -6.79 12.30 -11.38
C ILE A 437 -6.88 13.65 -10.66
N ARG A 438 -7.01 14.78 -11.39
CA ARG A 438 -7.03 16.12 -10.80
C ARG A 438 -8.13 16.35 -9.76
N LYS A 439 -9.29 15.74 -9.96
CA LYS A 439 -10.45 15.94 -9.08
C LYS A 439 -10.46 15.02 -7.86
N TYR A 440 -9.56 14.04 -7.77
CA TYR A 440 -9.54 13.09 -6.67
C TYR A 440 -9.35 13.80 -5.32
N SER A 441 -10.13 13.36 -4.33
CA SER A 441 -10.01 13.76 -2.93
C SER A 441 -10.07 12.52 -2.04
N ALA A 442 -9.33 12.53 -0.94
CA ALA A 442 -9.52 11.55 0.13
C ALA A 442 -10.65 12.04 1.05
N ASP A 443 -11.53 11.13 1.46
CA ASP A 443 -12.59 11.45 2.42
C ASP A 443 -12.04 11.36 3.84
N VAL A 444 -12.33 12.36 4.67
CA VAL A 444 -11.95 12.39 6.08
C VAL A 444 -13.19 12.41 6.93
N THR A 445 -13.44 11.33 7.68
CA THR A 445 -14.67 11.12 8.43
C THR A 445 -14.40 10.78 9.90
N THR A 446 -15.44 10.86 10.72
CA THR A 446 -15.42 10.29 12.07
C THR A 446 -15.49 8.76 11.96
N PRO A 447 -14.59 8.01 12.62
CA PRO A 447 -14.62 6.55 12.57
C PRO A 447 -15.85 5.97 13.30
N LEU A 448 -16.24 4.77 12.89
CA LEU A 448 -17.22 3.94 13.60
C LEU A 448 -16.50 3.31 14.81
N PHE A 449 -16.85 3.73 16.02
CA PHE A 449 -16.37 3.11 17.26
C PHE A 449 -17.46 2.30 17.95
#